data_AF-A0A1Q9W3A7-F1
#
_entry.id   AF-A0A1Q9W3A7-F1
#
_cell.length_a   1.000
_cell.length_b   1.000
_cell.length_c   1.000
_cell.angle_alpha   90.00
_cell.angle_beta   90.00
_cell.angle_gamma   90.00
#
_symmetry.space_group_name_H-M   'P 1'
#
loop_
_entity.id
_entity.type
_entity.pdbx_description
1 polymer ?
#
loop_
_entity_poly.entity_id
_entity_poly.type
_entity_poly.pdbx_seq_one_letter_code
_entity_poly.pdbx_strand_id
1 'polypeptide(L)'
;MNHPARLAAALITGLPLLAGGPASAVVPPTVVPPAVDSTLLPRPAPPAPVEPTEQRQPCYQSATEASGAEGGPLNLDAVWALTRGAGQKIAVIDTGVARHRLLPRLIGGGDYVSGSDGTADCDGHGTIVAGIAAGTPSAGFSGVAPDAAVLAIRQSSNKFAADGAARGVGNVDTLAMAVRTAADLGATVINISSPACVPAAAAPDDGTLGAALSYAVDVRNVVVVAAAGNVGAGCTQQDGPVGQFGEPDWNSVRSVSSPAWYDDLVLAVGSVGSDGTASAFSLAGPWVDVAAPGENLVSLHPDGERLIDTVGRDAPISGTSYAAPVVAGIAALVRSRFPQLSAREVMRLIEDTAHNPADDWNPYVGHGVVDALAAVSGSTSPPASTPTNPASVAPTMHPPADSAPRRVAFGGAAVCVALTVLTAVMLAAKRLRRRGCGGGEYVPHN
;
A
#
# COMPACT_ATOMS: atom_id res chain seq x y z
N MET A 1 -0.19 62.18 -67.20
CA MET A 1 0.29 60.79 -67.36
C MET A 1 1.18 60.46 -66.17
N ASN A 2 0.95 59.29 -65.61
CA ASN A 2 1.38 58.83 -64.29
C ASN A 2 2.88 58.54 -64.22
N HIS A 3 3.54 58.95 -63.13
CA HIS A 3 4.10 58.01 -62.13
C HIS A 3 4.81 58.76 -60.99
N PRO A 4 4.30 58.71 -59.74
CA PRO A 4 5.08 59.07 -58.56
C PRO A 4 5.89 57.86 -58.07
N ALA A 5 7.12 58.13 -57.65
CA ALA A 5 8.05 57.20 -57.03
C ALA A 5 7.45 56.58 -55.76
N ARG A 6 7.44 55.24 -55.67
CA ARG A 6 7.07 54.51 -54.45
C ARG A 6 8.31 54.36 -53.57
N LEU A 7 8.36 55.15 -52.49
CA LEU A 7 9.16 54.85 -51.30
C LEU A 7 8.52 53.65 -50.58
N ALA A 8 9.20 52.50 -50.59
CA ALA A 8 8.84 51.36 -49.76
C ALA A 8 9.41 51.57 -48.35
N ALA A 9 8.59 52.06 -47.44
CA ALA A 9 8.88 52.06 -46.01
C ALA A 9 8.77 50.61 -45.49
N ALA A 10 9.89 50.03 -45.09
CA ALA A 10 9.90 48.74 -44.40
C ALA A 10 9.40 48.94 -42.96
N LEU A 11 8.15 48.57 -42.68
CA LEU A 11 7.67 48.37 -41.31
C LEU A 11 8.39 47.16 -40.72
N ILE A 12 9.33 47.41 -39.80
CA ILE A 12 9.84 46.40 -38.88
C ILE A 12 8.81 46.31 -37.74
N THR A 13 7.91 45.33 -37.80
CA THR A 13 7.06 44.99 -36.65
C THR A 13 7.95 44.37 -35.58
N GLY A 14 8.30 45.15 -34.56
CA GLY A 14 8.93 44.65 -33.34
C GLY A 14 7.97 43.72 -32.62
N LEU A 15 8.27 42.42 -32.64
CA LEU A 15 7.61 41.44 -31.79
C LEU A 15 8.07 41.71 -30.34
N PRO A 16 7.18 42.02 -29.39
CA PRO A 16 7.60 42.14 -28.00
C PRO A 16 8.04 40.73 -27.54
N LEU A 17 9.32 40.57 -27.20
CA LEU A 17 9.76 39.45 -26.38
C LEU A 17 9.06 39.60 -25.03
N LEU A 18 7.93 38.93 -24.87
CA LEU A 18 7.40 38.58 -23.56
C LEU A 18 8.44 37.67 -22.91
N ALA A 19 9.23 38.24 -22.00
CA ALA A 19 10.03 37.47 -21.07
C ALA A 19 9.05 36.60 -20.27
N GLY A 20 8.92 35.33 -20.66
CA GLY A 20 8.23 34.35 -19.84
C GLY A 20 8.95 34.32 -18.50
N GLY A 21 8.24 34.66 -17.42
CA GLY A 21 8.72 34.40 -16.08
C GLY A 21 9.07 32.91 -15.95
N PRO A 22 10.00 32.53 -15.04
CA PRO A 22 10.27 31.13 -14.80
C PRO A 22 8.94 30.45 -14.50
N ALA A 23 8.58 29.45 -15.31
CA ALA A 23 7.44 28.60 -15.01
C ALA A 23 7.69 28.03 -13.62
N SER A 24 6.94 28.48 -12.62
CA SER A 24 6.95 27.85 -11.31
C SER A 24 6.58 26.39 -11.55
N ALA A 25 7.53 25.48 -11.35
CA ALA A 25 7.23 24.07 -11.31
C ALA A 25 6.21 23.90 -10.19
N VAL A 26 4.96 23.59 -10.57
CA VAL A 26 3.93 23.19 -9.63
C VAL A 26 4.45 21.87 -9.05
N VAL A 27 5.02 21.93 -7.86
CA VAL A 27 5.38 20.72 -7.11
C VAL A 27 4.06 19.95 -6.95
N PRO A 28 3.97 18.70 -7.47
CA PRO A 28 2.77 17.92 -7.26
C PRO A 28 2.51 17.81 -5.75
N PRO A 29 1.24 17.89 -5.31
CA PRO A 29 0.94 17.82 -3.89
C PRO A 29 1.48 16.50 -3.32
N THR A 30 2.22 16.59 -2.22
CA THR A 30 2.66 15.43 -1.43
C THR A 30 1.41 14.69 -0.95
N VAL A 31 1.28 13.42 -1.29
CA VAL A 31 0.17 12.59 -0.83
C VAL A 31 0.56 12.07 0.55
N VAL A 32 0.26 12.82 1.59
CA VAL A 32 0.43 12.38 2.99
C VAL A 32 -0.93 12.26 3.65
N PRO A 33 -1.11 11.36 4.63
CA PRO A 33 -2.35 11.29 5.40
C PRO A 33 -2.67 12.65 6.00
N PRO A 34 -3.96 13.05 6.04
CA PRO A 34 -4.35 14.29 6.67
C PRO A 34 -4.02 14.25 8.16
N ALA A 35 -3.73 15.42 8.73
CA ALA A 35 -3.60 15.53 10.19
C ALA A 35 -4.89 15.07 10.88
N VAL A 36 -4.74 14.26 11.93
CA VAL A 36 -5.88 13.70 12.66
C VAL A 36 -6.69 14.80 13.33
N ASP A 37 -7.97 14.89 13.00
CA ASP A 37 -8.94 15.72 13.70
C ASP A 37 -9.81 14.86 14.64
N SER A 38 -9.49 14.89 15.93
CA SER A 38 -10.22 14.15 16.96
C SER A 38 -11.71 14.51 17.08
N THR A 39 -12.15 15.66 16.54
CA THR A 39 -13.57 16.05 16.55
C THR A 39 -14.41 15.22 15.58
N LEU A 40 -13.76 14.53 14.63
CA LEU A 40 -14.40 13.62 13.67
C LEU A 40 -14.61 12.20 14.22
N LEU A 41 -14.17 11.91 15.45
CA LEU A 41 -14.32 10.60 16.07
C LEU A 41 -15.80 10.18 16.10
N PRO A 42 -16.18 9.02 15.53
CA PRO A 42 -17.55 8.54 15.58
C PRO A 42 -18.09 8.48 17.01
N ARG A 43 -19.34 8.90 17.18
CA ARG A 43 -20.03 8.78 18.47
C ARG A 43 -20.20 7.29 18.81
N PRO A 44 -20.09 6.91 20.10
CA PRO A 44 -20.42 5.56 20.51
C PRO A 44 -21.86 5.21 20.15
N ALA A 45 -22.04 4.12 19.42
CA ALA A 45 -23.34 3.60 19.01
C ALA A 45 -23.28 2.06 18.90
N PRO A 46 -24.39 1.35 19.16
CA PRO A 46 -24.46 -0.08 18.87
C PRO A 46 -24.18 -0.35 17.37
N PRO A 47 -23.40 -1.38 17.03
CA PRO A 47 -23.16 -1.76 15.64
C PRO A 47 -24.47 -2.10 14.92
N ALA A 48 -24.71 -1.41 13.81
CA ALA A 48 -25.85 -1.63 12.95
C ALA A 48 -25.54 -1.12 11.54
N PRO A 49 -26.21 -1.64 10.50
CA PRO A 49 -26.12 -1.09 9.17
C PRO A 49 -26.58 0.38 9.14
N VAL A 50 -25.86 1.23 8.41
CA VAL A 50 -26.21 2.65 8.25
C VAL A 50 -27.51 2.82 7.45
N GLU A 51 -27.75 1.88 6.54
CA GLU A 51 -28.93 1.79 5.70
C GLU A 51 -29.40 0.32 5.64
N PRO A 52 -30.69 0.07 5.34
CA PRO A 52 -31.18 -1.29 5.17
C PRO A 52 -30.42 -2.02 4.06
N THR A 53 -30.02 -3.26 4.31
CA THR A 53 -29.34 -4.11 3.34
C THR A 53 -30.12 -5.39 3.11
N GLU A 54 -29.93 -5.98 1.94
CA GLU A 54 -30.49 -7.27 1.57
C GLU A 54 -29.39 -8.21 1.08
N GLN A 55 -29.53 -9.49 1.40
CA GLN A 55 -28.66 -10.52 0.83
C GLN A 55 -29.02 -10.71 -0.66
N ARG A 56 -28.05 -10.44 -1.54
CA ARG A 56 -28.20 -10.52 -3.01
C ARG A 56 -27.62 -11.80 -3.62
N GLN A 57 -26.76 -12.49 -2.88
CA GLN A 57 -26.11 -13.72 -3.32
C GLN A 57 -26.16 -14.79 -2.21
N PRO A 58 -26.21 -16.08 -2.56
CA PRO A 58 -26.06 -17.13 -1.55
C PRO A 58 -24.71 -17.01 -0.85
N CYS A 59 -24.67 -17.45 0.41
CA CYS A 59 -23.42 -17.50 1.14
C CYS A 59 -22.42 -18.43 0.45
N TYR A 60 -21.15 -18.13 0.65
CA TYR A 60 -20.06 -18.93 0.14
C TYR A 60 -20.22 -20.39 0.57
N GLN A 61 -20.09 -21.29 -0.41
CA GLN A 61 -20.07 -22.73 -0.22
C GLN A 61 -18.85 -23.24 -0.97
N SER A 62 -17.85 -23.75 -0.26
CA SER A 62 -16.79 -24.54 -0.85
C SER A 62 -16.96 -26.01 -0.51
N ALA A 63 -16.81 -26.85 -1.53
CA ALA A 63 -16.84 -28.30 -1.37
C ALA A 63 -15.44 -28.88 -1.06
N THR A 64 -14.38 -28.08 -1.20
CA THR A 64 -13.00 -28.59 -1.16
C THR A 64 -12.46 -28.56 0.26
N GLU A 65 -12.04 -29.72 0.77
CA GLU A 65 -11.25 -29.83 2.01
C GLU A 65 -9.78 -29.53 1.73
N ALA A 66 -9.10 -28.93 2.71
CA ALA A 66 -7.66 -28.74 2.62
C ALA A 66 -6.95 -30.08 2.41
N SER A 67 -6.01 -30.10 1.46
CA SER A 67 -5.25 -31.30 1.08
C SER A 67 -4.22 -31.76 2.14
N GLY A 68 -4.01 -30.96 3.18
CA GLY A 68 -3.16 -31.23 4.34
C GLY A 68 -2.63 -29.92 4.94
N ALA A 69 -2.44 -29.87 6.26
CA ALA A 69 -1.76 -28.75 6.92
C ALA A 69 -0.31 -29.14 7.20
N GLU A 70 0.61 -28.79 6.30
CA GLU A 70 2.04 -28.84 6.61
C GLU A 70 2.44 -27.54 7.34
N GLY A 71 3.33 -27.68 8.34
CA GLY A 71 3.62 -26.68 9.36
C GLY A 71 3.75 -25.26 8.81
N GLY A 72 3.04 -24.34 9.46
CA GLY A 72 3.02 -22.94 9.07
C GLY A 72 4.44 -22.33 9.00
N PRO A 73 4.65 -21.29 8.18
CA PRO A 73 5.97 -20.69 7.92
C PRO A 73 6.67 -20.09 9.14
N LEU A 74 5.96 -19.99 10.28
CA LEU A 74 6.49 -19.49 11.53
C LEU A 74 6.82 -20.66 12.45
N ASN A 75 8.03 -20.68 13.02
CA ASN A 75 8.42 -21.67 14.02
C ASN A 75 7.71 -21.38 15.37
N LEU A 76 6.40 -21.65 15.43
CA LEU A 76 5.55 -21.27 16.55
C LEU A 76 5.78 -22.10 17.82
N ASP A 77 6.38 -23.30 17.72
CA ASP A 77 6.65 -24.15 18.88
C ASP A 77 7.60 -23.46 19.88
N ALA A 78 8.67 -22.84 19.38
CA ALA A 78 9.61 -22.08 20.21
C ALA A 78 8.95 -20.82 20.81
N VAL A 79 8.07 -20.18 20.05
CA VAL A 79 7.32 -18.99 20.49
C VAL A 79 6.32 -19.34 21.59
N TRP A 80 5.58 -20.45 21.43
CA TRP A 80 4.56 -20.90 22.37
C TRP A 80 5.10 -21.42 23.69
N ALA A 81 6.38 -21.78 23.75
CA ALA A 81 7.07 -22.02 25.02
C ALA A 81 7.16 -20.75 25.88
N LEU A 82 7.07 -19.55 25.27
CA LEU A 82 7.15 -18.25 25.95
C LEU A 82 5.77 -17.62 26.16
N THR A 83 4.89 -17.69 25.16
CA THR A 83 3.55 -17.08 25.19
C THR A 83 2.65 -17.65 24.10
N ARG A 84 1.36 -17.73 24.36
CA ARG A 84 0.34 -18.20 23.41
C ARG A 84 -0.77 -17.19 23.15
N GLY A 85 -0.65 -15.97 23.68
CA GLY A 85 -1.62 -14.88 23.49
C GLY A 85 -2.73 -14.83 24.54
N ALA A 86 -2.62 -15.60 25.63
CA ALA A 86 -3.62 -15.62 26.69
C ALA A 86 -3.88 -14.21 27.25
N GLY A 87 -5.15 -13.91 27.52
CA GLY A 87 -5.61 -12.61 28.02
C GLY A 87 -5.73 -11.51 26.97
N GLN A 88 -5.33 -11.77 25.72
CA GLN A 88 -5.51 -10.82 24.61
C GLN A 88 -6.82 -11.04 23.86
N LYS A 89 -7.30 -9.96 23.24
CA LYS A 89 -8.51 -9.96 22.41
C LYS A 89 -8.18 -9.32 21.06
N ILE A 90 -8.19 -10.14 20.01
CA ILE A 90 -7.97 -9.71 18.63
C ILE A 90 -9.32 -9.41 18.00
N ALA A 91 -9.60 -8.13 17.71
CA ALA A 91 -10.75 -7.77 16.90
C ALA A 91 -10.45 -8.05 15.43
N VAL A 92 -11.31 -8.83 14.79
CA VAL A 92 -11.27 -9.11 13.36
C VAL A 92 -12.39 -8.28 12.72
N ILE A 93 -12.01 -7.15 12.10
CA ILE A 93 -12.92 -6.29 11.36
C ILE A 93 -12.92 -6.77 9.90
N ASP A 94 -13.95 -7.52 9.52
CA ASP A 94 -13.94 -8.31 8.29
C ASP A 94 -15.38 -8.64 7.82
N THR A 95 -15.58 -9.76 7.13
CA THR A 95 -16.88 -10.25 6.63
C THR A 95 -17.72 -11.01 7.67
N GLY A 96 -17.34 -10.86 8.95
CA GLY A 96 -17.82 -11.69 10.05
C GLY A 96 -16.96 -12.94 10.22
N VAL A 97 -17.17 -13.67 11.31
CA VAL A 97 -16.39 -14.88 11.63
C VAL A 97 -17.38 -15.98 11.99
N ALA A 98 -17.45 -17.04 11.18
CA ALA A 98 -18.31 -18.17 11.50
C ALA A 98 -17.85 -18.86 12.80
N ARG A 99 -18.82 -19.31 13.60
CA ARG A 99 -18.53 -20.17 14.74
C ARG A 99 -17.84 -21.43 14.26
N HIS A 100 -16.69 -21.73 14.84
CA HIS A 100 -15.88 -22.87 14.45
C HIS A 100 -15.32 -23.60 15.67
N ARG A 101 -15.27 -24.94 15.63
CA ARG A 101 -14.69 -25.75 16.71
C ARG A 101 -13.26 -25.36 17.12
N LEU A 102 -12.49 -24.74 16.21
CA LEU A 102 -11.11 -24.30 16.46
C LEU A 102 -11.03 -22.84 16.92
N LEU A 103 -12.16 -22.15 17.07
CA LEU A 103 -12.28 -20.80 17.65
C LEU A 103 -13.18 -20.83 18.91
N PRO A 104 -12.81 -21.57 19.97
CA PRO A 104 -13.66 -21.72 21.16
C PRO A 104 -13.85 -20.42 21.96
N ARG A 105 -13.03 -19.39 21.69
CA ARG A 105 -13.08 -18.06 22.34
C ARG A 105 -13.59 -16.96 21.39
N LEU A 106 -14.51 -17.31 20.51
CA LEU A 106 -15.16 -16.34 19.62
C LEU A 106 -16.21 -15.50 20.38
N ILE A 107 -16.10 -14.19 20.27
CA ILE A 107 -16.97 -13.19 20.88
C ILE A 107 -17.61 -12.37 19.75
N GLY A 108 -18.93 -12.17 19.82
CA GLY A 108 -19.63 -11.26 18.90
C GLY A 108 -19.32 -9.80 19.22
N GLY A 109 -18.84 -9.06 18.24
CA GLY A 109 -18.55 -7.62 18.32
C GLY A 109 -19.55 -6.74 17.57
N GLY A 110 -20.50 -7.34 16.86
CA GLY A 110 -21.55 -6.64 16.12
C GLY A 110 -21.36 -6.63 14.61
N ASP A 111 -22.31 -5.99 13.92
CA ASP A 111 -22.48 -6.13 12.48
C ASP A 111 -23.01 -4.85 11.82
N TYR A 112 -22.22 -4.28 10.92
CA TYR A 112 -22.56 -3.13 10.09
C TYR A 112 -23.14 -3.52 8.72
N VAL A 113 -23.31 -4.83 8.46
CA VAL A 113 -23.86 -5.35 7.21
C VAL A 113 -25.34 -5.67 7.35
N SER A 114 -25.75 -6.55 8.26
CA SER A 114 -27.16 -6.98 8.37
C SER A 114 -27.73 -7.02 9.79
N GLY A 115 -27.01 -6.47 10.79
CA GLY A 115 -27.48 -6.38 12.18
C GLY A 115 -27.40 -7.67 13.01
N SER A 116 -26.53 -8.61 12.67
CA SER A 116 -26.17 -9.78 13.51
C SER A 116 -25.17 -9.44 14.63
N ASP A 117 -24.66 -10.45 15.35
CA ASP A 117 -23.60 -10.28 16.37
C ASP A 117 -22.18 -10.31 15.77
N GLY A 118 -22.04 -10.47 14.46
CA GLY A 118 -20.75 -10.59 13.76
C GLY A 118 -20.20 -12.03 13.69
N THR A 119 -20.84 -13.00 14.34
CA THR A 119 -20.39 -14.42 14.39
C THR A 119 -20.91 -15.30 13.23
N ALA A 120 -21.32 -14.65 12.15
CA ALA A 120 -21.74 -15.28 10.90
C ALA A 120 -20.93 -14.72 9.74
N ASP A 121 -20.33 -15.61 8.95
CA ASP A 121 -19.53 -15.24 7.79
C ASP A 121 -20.15 -15.84 6.53
N CYS A 122 -20.71 -14.97 5.68
CA CYS A 122 -21.37 -15.36 4.45
C CYS A 122 -20.40 -15.31 3.26
N ASP A 123 -19.22 -14.71 3.43
CA ASP A 123 -18.21 -14.53 2.40
C ASP A 123 -17.07 -15.54 2.54
N GLY A 124 -16.82 -16.03 3.76
CA GLY A 124 -15.77 -16.99 4.12
C GLY A 124 -14.43 -16.35 4.47
N HIS A 125 -14.25 -15.06 4.19
CA HIS A 125 -12.98 -14.36 4.33
C HIS A 125 -12.60 -14.14 5.80
N GLY A 126 -13.50 -13.59 6.61
CA GLY A 126 -13.21 -13.29 8.01
C GLY A 126 -12.97 -14.54 8.87
N THR A 127 -13.56 -15.68 8.53
CA THR A 127 -13.27 -16.96 9.21
C THR A 127 -11.85 -17.45 8.93
N ILE A 128 -11.38 -17.32 7.69
CA ILE A 128 -9.99 -17.62 7.30
C ILE A 128 -9.03 -16.69 8.05
N VAL A 129 -9.33 -15.39 8.10
CA VAL A 129 -8.52 -14.39 8.82
C VAL A 129 -8.43 -14.70 10.31
N ALA A 130 -9.57 -14.98 10.96
CA ALA A 130 -9.61 -15.34 12.38
C ALA A 130 -8.85 -16.64 12.69
N GLY A 131 -8.92 -17.61 11.77
CA GLY A 131 -8.16 -18.85 11.84
C GLY A 131 -6.65 -18.62 11.87
N ILE A 132 -6.13 -17.80 10.95
CA ILE A 132 -4.70 -17.46 10.89
C ILE A 132 -4.26 -16.75 12.18
N ALA A 133 -5.07 -15.82 12.69
CA ALA A 133 -4.73 -15.06 13.88
C ALA A 133 -4.72 -15.91 15.16
N ALA A 134 -5.75 -16.74 15.40
CA ALA A 134 -6.01 -17.35 16.71
C ALA A 134 -6.65 -18.75 16.68
N GLY A 135 -6.64 -19.45 15.54
CA GLY A 135 -7.11 -20.83 15.46
C GLY A 135 -6.37 -21.75 16.43
N THR A 136 -7.11 -22.56 17.19
CA THR A 136 -6.50 -23.51 18.12
C THR A 136 -5.82 -24.67 17.38
N PRO A 137 -4.69 -25.20 17.89
CA PRO A 137 -3.97 -26.27 17.22
C PRO A 137 -4.81 -27.53 17.03
N SER A 138 -4.85 -28.07 15.82
CA SER A 138 -5.51 -29.34 15.50
C SER A 138 -4.97 -29.88 14.18
N ALA A 139 -4.56 -31.15 14.15
CA ALA A 139 -4.20 -31.88 12.94
C ALA A 139 -3.22 -31.13 12.00
N GLY A 140 -2.15 -30.56 12.56
CA GLY A 140 -1.11 -29.84 11.80
C GLY A 140 -1.41 -28.36 11.53
N PHE A 141 -2.64 -27.90 11.76
CA PHE A 141 -3.01 -26.49 11.69
C PHE A 141 -2.92 -25.80 13.05
N SER A 142 -2.55 -24.51 13.04
CA SER A 142 -2.76 -23.58 14.14
C SER A 142 -2.74 -22.14 13.63
N GLY A 143 -3.48 -21.26 14.28
CA GLY A 143 -3.25 -19.82 14.21
C GLY A 143 -2.06 -19.40 15.07
N VAL A 144 -1.65 -18.14 14.92
CA VAL A 144 -0.43 -17.60 15.55
C VAL A 144 -0.57 -17.45 17.07
N ALA A 145 -1.68 -16.87 17.54
CA ALA A 145 -1.98 -16.62 18.95
C ALA A 145 -3.15 -17.49 19.42
N PRO A 146 -2.97 -18.82 19.53
CA PRO A 146 -4.08 -19.74 19.70
C PRO A 146 -4.86 -19.52 20.99
N ASP A 147 -4.28 -18.94 22.05
CA ASP A 147 -4.96 -18.70 23.34
C ASP A 147 -5.59 -17.31 23.44
N ALA A 148 -5.51 -16.47 22.41
CA ALA A 148 -6.23 -15.22 22.32
C ALA A 148 -7.74 -15.45 22.10
N ALA A 149 -8.55 -14.45 22.46
CA ALA A 149 -9.96 -14.39 22.05
C ALA A 149 -10.11 -13.63 20.73
N VAL A 150 -11.08 -14.03 19.91
CA VAL A 150 -11.43 -13.32 18.67
C VAL A 150 -12.71 -12.53 18.91
N LEU A 151 -12.67 -11.22 18.67
CA LEU A 151 -13.84 -10.34 18.65
C LEU A 151 -14.25 -10.11 17.19
N ALA A 152 -15.34 -10.73 16.75
CA ALA A 152 -15.78 -10.67 15.36
C ALA A 152 -16.65 -9.42 15.12
N ILE A 153 -16.19 -8.53 14.25
CA ILE A 153 -16.97 -7.36 13.81
C ILE A 153 -17.16 -7.47 12.32
N ARG A 154 -18.40 -7.71 11.89
CA ARG A 154 -18.73 -7.76 10.46
C ARG A 154 -18.91 -6.34 9.95
N GLN A 155 -17.99 -5.87 9.12
CA GLN A 155 -17.99 -4.51 8.59
C GLN A 155 -18.30 -4.47 7.08
N SER A 156 -17.97 -5.53 6.35
CA SER A 156 -18.19 -5.60 4.91
C SER A 156 -18.76 -6.95 4.47
N SER A 157 -19.34 -7.00 3.28
CA SER A 157 -19.74 -8.25 2.62
C SER A 157 -19.96 -8.00 1.14
N ASN A 158 -19.58 -8.95 0.29
CA ASN A 158 -19.91 -8.97 -1.13
C ASN A 158 -21.24 -9.70 -1.43
N LYS A 159 -21.84 -10.34 -0.42
CA LYS A 159 -23.11 -11.08 -0.54
C LYS A 159 -24.33 -10.23 -0.25
N PHE A 160 -24.14 -9.08 0.37
CA PHE A 160 -25.17 -8.11 0.71
C PHE A 160 -25.01 -6.85 -0.12
N ALA A 161 -26.09 -6.08 -0.26
CA ALA A 161 -26.07 -4.73 -0.82
C ALA A 161 -27.18 -3.89 -0.19
N ALA A 162 -26.95 -2.59 -0.09
CA ALA A 162 -28.00 -1.63 0.22
C ALA A 162 -29.01 -1.50 -0.95
N ASP A 163 -30.17 -0.90 -0.68
CA ASP A 163 -31.13 -0.59 -1.74
C ASP A 163 -30.52 0.37 -2.78
N GLY A 164 -30.72 0.08 -4.06
CA GLY A 164 -30.11 0.83 -5.16
C GLY A 164 -28.60 0.61 -5.38
N ALA A 165 -27.89 -0.12 -4.51
CA ALA A 165 -26.48 -0.44 -4.69
C ALA A 165 -26.30 -1.67 -5.59
N ALA A 166 -25.31 -1.62 -6.51
CA ALA A 166 -25.08 -2.69 -7.46
C ALA A 166 -24.55 -3.99 -6.79
N ARG A 167 -23.70 -3.85 -5.76
CA ARG A 167 -23.15 -4.96 -4.96
C ARG A 167 -22.36 -4.41 -3.77
N GLY A 168 -22.28 -5.21 -2.72
CA GLY A 168 -21.36 -5.00 -1.62
C GLY A 168 -21.89 -4.05 -0.55
N VAL A 169 -21.40 -4.24 0.67
CA VAL A 169 -21.58 -3.34 1.82
C VAL A 169 -20.21 -3.12 2.46
N GLY A 170 -19.97 -1.92 2.96
CA GLY A 170 -18.73 -1.51 3.63
C GLY A 170 -18.12 -0.26 2.99
N ASN A 171 -17.73 0.69 3.83
CA ASN A 171 -17.02 1.92 3.42
C ASN A 171 -16.13 2.40 4.58
N VAL A 172 -15.38 3.48 4.35
CA VAL A 172 -14.46 4.04 5.35
C VAL A 172 -15.17 4.55 6.60
N ASP A 173 -16.43 5.01 6.50
CA ASP A 173 -17.22 5.45 7.65
C ASP A 173 -17.62 4.29 8.56
N THR A 174 -18.14 3.18 7.99
CA THR A 174 -18.46 1.99 8.78
C THR A 174 -17.20 1.31 9.31
N LEU A 175 -16.07 1.43 8.61
CA LEU A 175 -14.77 1.01 9.12
C LEU A 175 -14.34 1.85 10.34
N ALA A 176 -14.49 3.17 10.29
CA ALA A 176 -14.20 4.05 11.43
C ALA A 176 -15.07 3.69 12.65
N MET A 177 -16.37 3.45 12.43
CA MET A 177 -17.27 2.99 13.49
C MET A 177 -16.85 1.62 14.04
N ALA A 178 -16.44 0.68 13.18
CA ALA A 178 -15.98 -0.65 13.59
C ALA A 178 -14.68 -0.59 14.43
N VAL A 179 -13.72 0.26 14.04
CA VAL A 179 -12.49 0.50 14.81
C VAL A 179 -12.83 1.08 16.19
N ARG A 180 -13.70 2.07 16.23
CA ARG A 180 -14.19 2.65 17.48
C ARG A 180 -14.84 1.58 18.37
N THR A 181 -15.74 0.78 17.81
CA THR A 181 -16.43 -0.32 18.51
C THR A 181 -15.44 -1.35 19.05
N ALA A 182 -14.45 -1.78 18.26
CA ALA A 182 -13.44 -2.74 18.70
C ALA A 182 -12.67 -2.23 19.92
N ALA A 183 -12.23 -0.97 19.87
CA ALA A 183 -11.55 -0.33 20.99
C ALA A 183 -12.48 -0.15 22.21
N ASP A 184 -13.75 0.20 21.97
CA ASP A 184 -14.78 0.31 23.01
C ASP A 184 -15.06 -1.03 23.72
N LEU A 185 -15.06 -2.13 22.97
CA LEU A 185 -15.24 -3.49 23.47
C LEU A 185 -13.95 -4.11 24.06
N GLY A 186 -12.88 -3.33 24.19
CA GLY A 186 -11.64 -3.75 24.86
C GLY A 186 -10.84 -4.78 24.05
N ALA A 187 -10.81 -4.64 22.73
CA ALA A 187 -9.78 -5.27 21.92
C ALA A 187 -8.40 -4.77 22.36
N THR A 188 -7.39 -5.64 22.32
CA THR A 188 -5.99 -5.25 22.55
C THR A 188 -5.20 -5.20 21.25
N VAL A 189 -5.71 -5.87 20.21
CA VAL A 189 -5.24 -5.80 18.83
C VAL A 189 -6.47 -5.70 17.92
N ILE A 190 -6.40 -4.86 16.88
CA ILE A 190 -7.39 -4.77 15.81
C ILE A 190 -6.72 -5.19 14.51
N ASN A 191 -7.30 -6.15 13.81
CA ASN A 191 -6.92 -6.56 12.47
C ASN A 191 -7.94 -6.05 11.44
N ILE A 192 -7.45 -5.34 10.42
CA ILE A 192 -8.24 -4.80 9.31
C ILE A 192 -7.73 -5.42 8.00
N SER A 193 -8.45 -6.41 7.48
CA SER A 193 -7.97 -7.19 6.34
C SER A 193 -8.34 -6.61 4.97
N SER A 194 -9.33 -5.72 4.92
CA SER A 194 -9.90 -5.18 3.68
C SER A 194 -9.63 -3.67 3.58
N PRO A 195 -8.55 -3.26 2.91
CA PRO A 195 -8.30 -1.84 2.67
C PRO A 195 -9.22 -1.29 1.58
N ALA A 196 -9.57 -0.01 1.70
CA ALA A 196 -10.16 0.78 0.64
C ALA A 196 -9.05 1.44 -0.17
N CYS A 197 -8.95 1.09 -1.45
CA CYS A 197 -7.96 1.68 -2.36
C CYS A 197 -8.61 2.74 -3.26
N VAL A 198 -8.01 3.93 -3.30
CA VAL A 198 -8.48 5.04 -4.15
C VAL A 198 -7.30 5.71 -4.86
N PRO A 199 -7.52 6.32 -6.04
CA PRO A 199 -6.51 7.14 -6.68
C PRO A 199 -6.06 8.27 -5.76
N ALA A 200 -4.75 8.51 -5.67
CA ALA A 200 -4.19 9.55 -4.80
C ALA A 200 -4.74 10.95 -5.12
N ALA A 201 -5.01 11.22 -6.40
CA ALA A 201 -5.62 12.47 -6.86
C ALA A 201 -7.07 12.67 -6.37
N ALA A 202 -7.73 11.62 -5.88
CA ALA A 202 -9.08 11.72 -5.34
C ALA A 202 -9.12 12.27 -3.91
N ALA A 203 -7.96 12.35 -3.21
CA ALA A 203 -7.83 12.78 -1.82
C ALA A 203 -8.84 12.06 -0.90
N PRO A 204 -8.52 10.85 -0.39
CA PRO A 204 -9.47 10.05 0.37
C PRO A 204 -10.15 10.85 1.49
N ASP A 205 -11.48 10.83 1.52
CA ASP A 205 -12.28 11.41 2.60
C ASP A 205 -12.42 10.38 3.74
N ASP A 206 -11.33 10.15 4.46
CA ASP A 206 -11.24 9.14 5.53
C ASP A 206 -10.81 9.74 6.88
N GLY A 207 -10.98 11.06 7.08
CA GLY A 207 -10.61 11.73 8.32
C GLY A 207 -11.32 11.18 9.57
N THR A 208 -12.57 10.73 9.42
CA THR A 208 -13.32 9.99 10.46
C THR A 208 -12.60 8.70 10.88
N LEU A 209 -12.00 7.99 9.91
CA LEU A 209 -11.21 6.79 10.16
C LEU A 209 -9.89 7.13 10.85
N GLY A 210 -9.18 8.17 10.41
CA GLY A 210 -7.99 8.67 11.11
C GLY A 210 -8.26 9.00 12.58
N ALA A 211 -9.39 9.65 12.88
CA ALA A 211 -9.81 9.93 14.26
C ALA A 211 -10.09 8.65 15.07
N ALA A 212 -10.74 7.66 14.48
CA ALA A 212 -11.00 6.37 15.12
C ALA A 212 -9.72 5.56 15.38
N LEU A 213 -8.77 5.58 14.44
CA LEU A 213 -7.45 4.94 14.57
C LEU A 213 -6.64 5.57 15.71
N SER A 214 -6.52 6.89 15.74
CA SER A 214 -5.84 7.60 16.84
C SER A 214 -6.53 7.34 18.18
N TYR A 215 -7.86 7.28 18.22
CA TYR A 215 -8.57 6.89 19.43
C TYR A 215 -8.20 5.46 19.89
N ALA A 216 -8.16 4.49 18.98
CA ALA A 216 -7.77 3.12 19.30
C ALA A 216 -6.33 3.05 19.83
N VAL A 217 -5.38 3.67 19.14
CA VAL A 217 -3.95 3.63 19.48
C VAL A 217 -3.63 4.47 20.71
N ASP A 218 -3.93 5.77 20.67
CA ASP A 218 -3.41 6.74 21.63
C ASP A 218 -4.26 6.83 22.91
N VAL A 219 -5.58 6.58 22.80
CA VAL A 219 -6.49 6.66 23.96
C VAL A 219 -6.79 5.29 24.56
N ARG A 220 -6.93 4.26 23.72
CA ARG A 220 -7.32 2.90 24.15
C ARG A 220 -6.15 1.92 24.18
N ASN A 221 -4.95 2.36 23.78
CA ASN A 221 -3.73 1.55 23.81
C ASN A 221 -3.86 0.23 23.02
N VAL A 222 -4.52 0.28 21.86
CA VAL A 222 -4.80 -0.86 20.99
C VAL A 222 -3.83 -0.86 19.82
N VAL A 223 -3.20 -2.01 19.54
CA VAL A 223 -2.38 -2.17 18.33
C VAL A 223 -3.32 -2.33 17.13
N VAL A 224 -3.14 -1.52 16.08
CA VAL A 224 -3.90 -1.67 14.84
C VAL A 224 -2.99 -2.24 13.76
N VAL A 225 -3.44 -3.31 13.12
CA VAL A 225 -2.75 -3.99 12.03
C VAL A 225 -3.65 -3.98 10.81
N ALA A 226 -3.13 -3.55 9.66
CA ALA A 226 -3.90 -3.50 8.42
C ALA A 226 -3.16 -4.15 7.26
N ALA A 227 -3.93 -4.74 6.34
CA ALA A 227 -3.38 -5.23 5.08
C ALA A 227 -2.94 -4.08 4.17
N ALA A 228 -1.75 -4.18 3.56
CA ALA A 228 -1.24 -3.15 2.66
C ALA A 228 -2.10 -2.97 1.39
N GLY A 229 -2.75 -4.04 0.91
CA GLY A 229 -3.63 -4.04 -0.25
C GLY A 229 -3.12 -4.95 -1.37
N ASN A 230 -4.02 -5.30 -2.28
CA ASN A 230 -3.72 -6.22 -3.38
C ASN A 230 -3.96 -5.54 -4.73
N VAL A 231 -2.92 -5.49 -5.57
CA VAL A 231 -2.98 -4.98 -6.94
C VAL A 231 -3.92 -5.86 -7.78
N GLY A 232 -4.84 -5.23 -8.50
CA GLY A 232 -5.86 -5.93 -9.29
C GLY A 232 -7.08 -6.43 -8.50
N ALA A 233 -7.12 -6.20 -7.19
CA ALA A 233 -8.27 -6.47 -6.33
C ALA A 233 -8.79 -5.18 -5.66
N GLY A 234 -8.93 -4.11 -6.44
CA GLY A 234 -9.38 -2.78 -6.00
C GLY A 234 -8.24 -1.77 -5.90
N CYS A 235 -7.01 -2.23 -5.67
CA CYS A 235 -5.83 -1.37 -5.67
C CYS A 235 -5.17 -1.33 -7.05
N THR A 236 -4.63 -0.17 -7.41
CA THR A 236 -3.89 0.02 -8.67
C THR A 236 -2.40 0.02 -8.39
N GLN A 237 -1.60 -0.51 -9.31
CA GLN A 237 -0.14 -0.51 -9.20
C GLN A 237 0.41 0.93 -9.09
N GLN A 238 1.46 1.12 -8.29
CA GLN A 238 2.21 2.39 -8.25
C GLN A 238 3.06 2.56 -9.54
N ASP A 239 3.25 3.78 -10.00
CA ASP A 239 4.04 4.05 -11.21
C ASP A 239 5.56 3.99 -10.90
N GLY A 240 6.19 2.84 -11.11
CA GLY A 240 7.64 2.65 -10.94
C GLY A 240 8.05 2.16 -9.55
N PRO A 241 9.37 1.95 -9.30
CA PRO A 241 9.85 1.61 -7.97
C PRO A 241 9.48 2.77 -7.04
N VAL A 242 8.74 2.47 -5.98
CA VAL A 242 8.31 3.47 -5.00
C VAL A 242 9.55 3.90 -4.23
N GLY A 243 10.19 4.99 -4.66
CA GLY A 243 11.35 5.58 -4.01
C GLY A 243 12.70 4.86 -4.22
N GLN A 244 13.74 5.49 -3.69
CA GLN A 244 15.03 4.85 -3.43
C GLN A 244 14.87 3.98 -2.18
N PHE A 245 15.54 2.82 -2.14
CA PHE A 245 15.53 1.99 -0.95
C PHE A 245 16.03 2.76 0.28
N GLY A 246 15.45 2.50 1.44
CA GLY A 246 15.77 3.17 2.71
C GLY A 246 15.04 4.50 2.98
N GLU A 247 14.28 5.07 2.04
CA GLU A 247 13.51 6.31 2.28
C GLU A 247 12.10 6.24 1.66
N PRO A 248 11.03 6.46 2.45
CA PRO A 248 9.65 6.45 1.95
C PRO A 248 9.36 7.56 0.91
N ASP A 249 8.86 7.18 -0.27
CA ASP A 249 8.47 8.13 -1.33
C ASP A 249 6.96 8.36 -1.40
N TRP A 250 6.50 9.38 -0.68
CA TRP A 250 5.11 9.84 -0.68
C TRP A 250 4.72 10.65 -1.93
N ASN A 251 5.69 11.14 -2.72
CA ASN A 251 5.40 11.97 -3.90
C ASN A 251 4.97 11.13 -5.11
N SER A 252 5.37 9.86 -5.14
CA SER A 252 5.08 8.94 -6.26
C SER A 252 3.83 8.09 -6.05
N VAL A 253 3.10 8.30 -4.95
CA VAL A 253 1.88 7.53 -4.64
C VAL A 253 0.78 7.80 -5.68
N ARG A 254 0.23 6.71 -6.23
CA ARG A 254 -0.87 6.70 -7.20
C ARG A 254 -2.13 6.05 -6.67
N SER A 255 -1.99 4.96 -5.91
CA SER A 255 -3.08 4.28 -5.25
C SER A 255 -2.85 4.36 -3.76
N VAL A 256 -3.68 5.13 -3.05
CA VAL A 256 -3.70 5.18 -1.59
C VAL A 256 -4.44 3.94 -1.09
N SER A 257 -3.92 3.31 -0.04
CA SER A 257 -4.57 2.19 0.65
C SER A 257 -4.97 2.65 2.05
N SER A 258 -6.27 2.74 2.33
CA SER A 258 -6.79 3.14 3.63
C SER A 258 -7.36 1.93 4.36
N PRO A 259 -6.99 1.66 5.63
CA PRO A 259 -6.25 2.56 6.54
C PRO A 259 -4.73 2.43 6.50
N ALA A 260 -4.15 1.56 5.67
CA ALA A 260 -2.70 1.28 5.68
C ALA A 260 -1.82 2.54 5.59
N TRP A 261 -2.23 3.56 4.84
CA TRP A 261 -1.49 4.80 4.70
C TRP A 261 -1.39 5.64 5.99
N TYR A 262 -2.21 5.38 7.02
CA TYR A 262 -2.08 5.99 8.35
C TYR A 262 -0.91 5.36 9.14
N ASP A 263 0.27 5.38 8.54
CA ASP A 263 1.55 4.78 8.95
C ASP A 263 1.81 4.88 10.47
N ASP A 264 1.79 6.10 11.01
CA ASP A 264 2.00 6.36 12.45
C ASP A 264 0.99 5.69 13.41
N LEU A 265 -0.15 5.21 12.90
CA LEU A 265 -1.25 4.66 13.68
C LEU A 265 -1.53 3.19 13.36
N VAL A 266 -0.93 2.64 12.32
CA VAL A 266 -1.29 1.34 11.78
C VAL A 266 -0.03 0.62 11.37
N LEU A 267 0.16 -0.59 11.89
CA LEU A 267 1.18 -1.50 11.39
C LEU A 267 0.66 -2.13 10.09
N ALA A 268 1.12 -1.62 8.95
CA ALA A 268 0.67 -2.00 7.62
C ALA A 268 1.52 -3.15 7.05
N VAL A 269 0.83 -4.20 6.62
CA VAL A 269 1.43 -5.52 6.38
C VAL A 269 1.40 -5.89 4.90
N GLY A 270 2.59 -6.02 4.32
CA GLY A 270 2.82 -6.61 3.01
C GLY A 270 2.75 -8.14 3.05
N SER A 271 2.62 -8.75 1.86
CA SER A 271 2.60 -10.20 1.70
C SER A 271 3.92 -10.71 1.14
N VAL A 272 4.40 -11.84 1.66
CA VAL A 272 5.52 -12.61 1.10
C VAL A 272 5.12 -14.06 0.82
N GLY A 273 5.81 -14.66 -0.14
CA GLY A 273 5.82 -16.11 -0.37
C GLY A 273 6.62 -16.87 0.69
N SER A 274 6.69 -18.19 0.56
CA SER A 274 7.42 -19.07 1.49
C SER A 274 8.95 -18.88 1.47
N ASP A 275 9.48 -18.24 0.43
CA ASP A 275 10.89 -17.88 0.29
C ASP A 275 11.22 -16.50 0.88
N GLY A 276 10.22 -15.79 1.43
CA GLY A 276 10.36 -14.42 1.93
C GLY A 276 10.35 -13.35 0.84
N THR A 277 10.17 -13.72 -0.43
CA THR A 277 10.06 -12.76 -1.52
C THR A 277 8.69 -12.07 -1.47
N ALA A 278 8.66 -10.76 -1.69
CA ALA A 278 7.41 -10.00 -1.77
C ALA A 278 6.47 -10.58 -2.83
N SER A 279 5.22 -10.81 -2.44
CA SER A 279 4.18 -11.31 -3.33
C SER A 279 3.93 -10.33 -4.45
N ALA A 280 3.81 -10.81 -5.69
CA ALA A 280 3.63 -9.96 -6.86
C ALA A 280 2.35 -9.10 -6.82
N PHE A 281 1.34 -9.52 -6.06
CA PHE A 281 0.10 -8.77 -5.85
C PHE A 281 0.18 -7.75 -4.71
N SER A 282 1.19 -7.81 -3.83
CA SER A 282 1.27 -6.96 -2.65
C SER A 282 1.43 -5.51 -3.08
N LEU A 283 0.51 -4.64 -2.66
CA LEU A 283 0.57 -3.23 -2.99
C LEU A 283 1.75 -2.58 -2.26
N ALA A 284 2.73 -2.13 -3.05
CA ALA A 284 3.84 -1.36 -2.53
C ALA A 284 3.41 0.06 -2.14
N GLY A 285 4.01 0.59 -1.08
CA GLY A 285 3.76 1.96 -0.64
C GLY A 285 4.76 2.43 0.42
N PRO A 286 4.87 3.75 0.61
CA PRO A 286 5.69 4.33 1.68
C PRO A 286 5.23 3.97 3.09
N TRP A 287 4.01 3.44 3.23
CA TRP A 287 3.37 3.06 4.48
C TRP A 287 3.55 1.58 4.84
N VAL A 288 4.35 0.79 4.12
CA VAL A 288 4.50 -0.63 4.46
C VAL A 288 5.54 -0.75 5.59
N ASP A 289 5.15 -1.28 6.73
CA ASP A 289 6.02 -1.41 7.90
C ASP A 289 6.73 -2.76 7.97
N VAL A 290 6.01 -3.84 7.69
CA VAL A 290 6.52 -5.22 7.75
C VAL A 290 5.83 -6.09 6.72
N ALA A 291 6.37 -7.29 6.47
CA ALA A 291 5.71 -8.33 5.70
C ALA A 291 5.52 -9.61 6.51
N ALA A 292 4.50 -10.38 6.10
CA ALA A 292 4.25 -11.70 6.65
C ALA A 292 3.82 -12.67 5.54
N PRO A 293 3.92 -14.00 5.79
CA PRO A 293 3.46 -15.00 4.84
C PRO A 293 1.99 -14.78 4.47
N GLY A 294 1.73 -14.65 3.17
CA GLY A 294 0.41 -14.32 2.62
C GLY A 294 0.06 -15.11 1.37
N GLU A 295 0.75 -16.21 1.08
CA GLU A 295 0.51 -17.07 -0.08
C GLU A 295 0.28 -18.52 0.31
N ASN A 296 -0.63 -19.20 -0.39
CA ASN A 296 -0.90 -20.64 -0.28
C ASN A 296 -1.17 -21.10 1.16
N LEU A 297 -1.97 -20.32 1.89
CA LEU A 297 -2.24 -20.57 3.30
C LEU A 297 -3.34 -21.60 3.51
N VAL A 298 -3.31 -22.26 4.66
CA VAL A 298 -4.40 -23.11 5.16
C VAL A 298 -5.06 -22.38 6.32
N SER A 299 -6.39 -22.39 6.37
CA SER A 299 -7.14 -21.82 7.49
C SER A 299 -8.48 -22.52 7.70
N LEU A 300 -9.36 -21.88 8.47
CA LEU A 300 -10.64 -22.38 8.92
C LEU A 300 -11.73 -22.15 7.87
N HIS A 301 -12.50 -23.19 7.59
CA HIS A 301 -13.66 -23.11 6.71
C HIS A 301 -14.85 -22.49 7.46
N PRO A 302 -15.66 -21.62 6.83
CA PRO A 302 -16.86 -21.02 7.47
C PRO A 302 -17.99 -22.01 7.80
N ASP A 303 -17.79 -23.32 7.64
CA ASP A 303 -18.79 -24.34 8.00
C ASP A 303 -18.69 -24.77 9.47
N GLY A 304 -17.64 -24.31 10.14
CA GLY A 304 -17.42 -24.49 11.57
C GLY A 304 -16.58 -25.71 11.94
N GLU A 305 -16.20 -26.56 10.98
CA GLU A 305 -15.56 -27.84 11.25
C GLU A 305 -14.24 -28.07 10.50
N ARG A 306 -14.21 -27.72 9.21
CA ARG A 306 -13.16 -28.13 8.27
C ARG A 306 -12.06 -27.08 8.12
N LEU A 307 -10.91 -27.53 7.62
CA LEU A 307 -9.87 -26.63 7.11
C LEU A 307 -10.07 -26.40 5.61
N ILE A 308 -9.56 -25.27 5.13
CA ILE A 308 -9.63 -24.84 3.72
C ILE A 308 -8.28 -24.24 3.30
N ASP A 309 -7.86 -24.53 2.06
CA ASP A 309 -6.62 -24.03 1.43
C ASP A 309 -6.89 -23.25 0.13
N THR A 310 -8.15 -23.18 -0.29
CA THR A 310 -8.59 -22.55 -1.54
C THR A 310 -9.89 -21.77 -1.37
N VAL A 311 -10.07 -20.70 -2.16
CA VAL A 311 -11.25 -19.83 -2.16
C VAL A 311 -11.80 -19.60 -3.56
N GLY A 312 -13.09 -19.24 -3.65
CA GLY A 312 -13.74 -18.93 -4.93
C GLY A 312 -13.74 -20.12 -5.88
N ARG A 313 -13.05 -19.99 -7.03
CA ARG A 313 -12.88 -21.05 -8.04
C ARG A 313 -11.61 -21.86 -7.78
N ASP A 314 -11.51 -22.43 -6.59
CA ASP A 314 -10.36 -23.22 -6.12
C ASP A 314 -9.01 -22.48 -6.22
N ALA A 315 -9.02 -21.15 -6.08
CA ALA A 315 -7.80 -20.35 -6.06
C ALA A 315 -7.12 -20.48 -4.69
N PRO A 316 -5.78 -20.61 -4.59
CA PRO A 316 -5.10 -20.67 -3.31
C PRO A 316 -5.44 -19.46 -2.42
N ILE A 317 -5.46 -19.67 -1.10
CA ILE A 317 -5.63 -18.57 -0.13
C ILE A 317 -4.37 -17.72 -0.13
N SER A 318 -4.42 -16.62 -0.89
CA SER A 318 -3.34 -15.65 -1.04
C SER A 318 -3.85 -14.21 -1.02
N GLY A 319 -3.13 -13.32 -0.33
CA GLY A 319 -3.49 -11.91 -0.19
C GLY A 319 -2.86 -11.25 1.05
N THR A 320 -2.64 -9.93 1.00
CA THR A 320 -2.21 -9.15 2.18
C THR A 320 -3.22 -9.22 3.32
N SER A 321 -4.49 -9.47 3.00
CA SER A 321 -5.57 -9.71 3.96
C SER A 321 -5.35 -10.95 4.83
N TYR A 322 -4.49 -11.88 4.39
CA TYR A 322 -4.09 -13.07 5.14
C TYR A 322 -2.70 -12.94 5.78
N ALA A 323 -1.86 -12.02 5.30
CA ALA A 323 -0.62 -11.64 5.96
C ALA A 323 -0.88 -10.79 7.22
N ALA A 324 -1.81 -9.83 7.17
CA ALA A 324 -2.19 -9.00 8.32
C ALA A 324 -2.56 -9.80 9.60
N PRO A 325 -3.40 -10.85 9.56
CA PRO A 325 -3.74 -11.62 10.75
C PRO A 325 -2.57 -12.41 11.35
N VAL A 326 -1.53 -12.71 10.55
CA VAL A 326 -0.27 -13.26 11.10
C VAL A 326 0.34 -12.26 12.08
N VAL A 327 0.50 -11.01 11.63
CA VAL A 327 1.10 -9.93 12.43
C VAL A 327 0.19 -9.54 13.60
N ALA A 328 -1.12 -9.54 13.42
CA ALA A 328 -2.06 -9.33 14.53
C ALA A 328 -1.94 -10.41 15.61
N GLY A 329 -1.71 -11.67 15.20
CA GLY A 329 -1.37 -12.75 16.11
C GLY A 329 -0.06 -12.50 16.86
N ILE A 330 1.01 -12.11 16.15
CA ILE A 330 2.30 -11.77 16.78
C ILE A 330 2.13 -10.62 17.79
N ALA A 331 1.39 -9.57 17.44
CA ALA A 331 1.07 -8.47 18.36
C ALA A 331 0.35 -8.97 19.62
N ALA A 332 -0.59 -9.91 19.51
CA ALA A 332 -1.22 -10.52 20.67
C ALA A 332 -0.23 -11.36 21.51
N LEU A 333 0.69 -12.09 20.88
CA LEU A 333 1.74 -12.81 21.60
C LEU A 333 2.63 -11.86 22.40
N VAL A 334 3.10 -10.78 21.76
CA VAL A 334 3.94 -9.73 22.36
C VAL A 334 3.20 -9.06 23.53
N ARG A 335 1.94 -8.65 23.35
CA ARG A 335 1.14 -8.02 24.42
C ARG A 335 0.86 -8.95 25.59
N SER A 336 0.68 -10.25 25.34
CA SER A 336 0.55 -11.25 26.40
C SER A 336 1.85 -11.39 27.20
N ARG A 337 3.00 -11.34 26.51
CA ARG A 337 4.33 -11.48 27.11
C ARG A 337 4.83 -10.21 27.83
N PHE A 338 4.47 -9.05 27.31
CA PHE A 338 4.89 -7.72 27.77
C PHE A 338 3.67 -6.79 27.92
N PRO A 339 2.77 -7.06 28.88
CA PRO A 339 1.50 -6.33 29.02
C PRO A 339 1.65 -4.85 29.37
N GLN A 340 2.85 -4.43 29.79
CA GLN A 340 3.18 -3.04 30.09
C GLN A 340 3.46 -2.18 28.86
N LEU A 341 3.73 -2.78 27.70
CA LEU A 341 4.04 -2.02 26.48
C LEU A 341 2.80 -1.29 25.95
N SER A 342 3.03 -0.07 25.51
CA SER A 342 2.05 0.67 24.72
C SER A 342 1.89 0.08 23.31
N ALA A 343 0.80 0.39 22.63
CA ALA A 343 0.56 -0.04 21.25
C ALA A 343 1.71 0.38 20.33
N ARG A 344 2.21 1.61 20.47
CA ARG A 344 3.34 2.14 19.71
C ARG A 344 4.66 1.44 20.04
N GLU A 345 4.86 0.98 21.26
CA GLU A 345 6.06 0.17 21.60
C GLU A 345 5.95 -1.25 21.05
N VAL A 346 4.74 -1.81 20.96
CA VAL A 346 4.53 -3.13 20.34
C VAL A 346 4.75 -3.07 18.83
N MET A 347 4.23 -2.05 18.14
CA MET A 347 4.44 -1.88 16.69
C MET A 347 5.93 -1.75 16.38
N ARG A 348 6.62 -0.81 17.05
CA ARG A 348 8.07 -0.65 16.93
C ARG A 348 8.87 -1.90 17.25
N LEU A 349 8.51 -2.65 18.30
CA LEU A 349 9.20 -3.90 18.62
C LEU A 349 9.06 -4.94 17.49
N ILE A 350 7.91 -5.00 16.82
CA ILE A 350 7.69 -5.91 15.68
C ILE A 350 8.53 -5.45 14.48
N GLU A 351 8.56 -4.16 14.19
CA GLU A 351 9.42 -3.57 13.15
C GLU A 351 10.91 -3.83 13.42
N ASP A 352 11.40 -3.48 14.62
CA ASP A 352 12.81 -3.58 15.03
C ASP A 352 13.35 -5.02 15.08
N THR A 353 12.47 -6.02 15.11
CA THR A 353 12.84 -7.44 15.18
C THR A 353 12.57 -8.20 13.89
N ALA A 354 12.02 -7.55 12.87
CA ALA A 354 11.82 -8.13 11.55
C ALA A 354 13.16 -8.46 10.86
N HIS A 355 13.11 -9.35 9.88
CA HIS A 355 14.27 -9.69 9.05
C HIS A 355 14.42 -8.63 7.96
N ASN A 356 15.14 -7.56 8.30
CA ASN A 356 15.31 -6.39 7.45
C ASN A 356 15.84 -6.71 6.04
N PRO A 357 15.35 -6.01 5.01
CA PRO A 357 16.02 -5.99 3.71
C PRO A 357 17.41 -5.32 3.83
N ALA A 358 18.24 -5.47 2.79
CA ALA A 358 19.60 -4.94 2.78
C ALA A 358 19.69 -3.41 3.00
N ASP A 359 18.62 -2.69 2.67
CA ASP A 359 18.51 -1.24 2.77
C ASP A 359 17.72 -0.77 4.00
N ASP A 360 17.59 -1.64 5.02
CA ASP A 360 16.81 -1.47 6.27
C ASP A 360 15.29 -1.34 6.10
N TRP A 361 14.83 -0.71 5.02
CA TRP A 361 13.43 -0.56 4.66
C TRP A 361 13.22 -0.53 3.14
N ASN A 362 12.12 -1.11 2.65
CA ASN A 362 11.67 -0.93 1.27
C ASN A 362 10.13 -0.92 1.17
N PRO A 363 9.53 -0.40 0.09
CA PRO A 363 8.08 -0.22 0.00
C PRO A 363 7.27 -1.51 -0.15
N TYR A 364 7.92 -2.68 -0.28
CA TYR A 364 7.25 -3.97 -0.49
C TYR A 364 7.11 -4.78 0.79
N VAL A 365 8.15 -4.76 1.62
CA VAL A 365 8.20 -5.53 2.88
C VAL A 365 8.45 -4.66 4.10
N GLY A 366 8.58 -3.35 3.94
CA GLY A 366 8.93 -2.43 5.02
C GLY A 366 10.29 -2.78 5.63
N HIS A 367 10.32 -2.85 6.95
CA HIS A 367 11.41 -3.40 7.76
C HIS A 367 11.58 -4.91 7.65
N GLY A 368 10.86 -5.59 6.74
CA GLY A 368 11.12 -6.97 6.37
C GLY A 368 10.13 -7.98 6.94
N VAL A 369 10.50 -9.26 6.84
CA VAL A 369 9.60 -10.36 7.23
C VAL A 369 9.58 -10.51 8.74
N VAL A 370 8.39 -10.56 9.34
CA VAL A 370 8.23 -10.65 10.80
C VAL A 370 8.90 -11.88 11.41
N ASP A 371 9.60 -11.68 12.54
CA ASP A 371 10.16 -12.74 13.37
C ASP A 371 9.41 -12.83 14.71
N ALA A 372 8.47 -13.76 14.78
CA ALA A 372 7.65 -13.94 15.97
C ALA A 372 8.49 -14.26 17.23
N LEU A 373 9.60 -15.00 17.09
CA LEU A 373 10.42 -15.41 18.22
C LEU A 373 11.27 -14.25 18.75
N ALA A 374 11.88 -13.47 17.85
CA ALA A 374 12.64 -12.29 18.22
C ALA A 374 11.74 -11.25 18.91
N ALA A 375 10.54 -11.00 18.35
CA ALA A 375 9.56 -10.08 18.91
C ALA A 375 9.12 -10.47 20.34
N VAL A 376 8.78 -11.75 20.59
CA VAL A 376 8.38 -12.18 21.95
C VAL A 376 9.56 -12.33 22.91
N SER A 377 10.79 -12.40 22.40
CA SER A 377 12.00 -12.44 23.22
C SER A 377 12.48 -11.04 23.61
N GLY A 378 12.00 -9.98 22.94
CA GLY A 378 12.44 -8.61 23.14
C GLY A 378 13.91 -8.39 22.74
N SER A 379 14.44 -9.24 21.86
CA SER A 379 15.82 -9.17 21.38
C SER A 379 15.81 -8.64 19.97
N THR A 380 16.46 -7.52 19.71
CA THR A 380 16.78 -7.10 18.34
C THR A 380 17.82 -8.07 17.80
N SER A 381 17.43 -8.88 16.82
CA SER A 381 18.38 -9.80 16.18
C SER A 381 19.49 -8.98 15.52
N PRO A 382 20.78 -9.29 15.75
CA PRO A 382 21.81 -8.77 14.86
C PRO A 382 21.53 -9.32 13.45
N PRO A 383 21.77 -8.54 12.38
CA PRO A 383 21.45 -8.96 11.01
C PRO A 383 22.04 -10.33 10.74
N ALA A 384 21.23 -11.23 10.18
CA ALA A 384 21.67 -12.58 9.84
C ALA A 384 22.92 -12.50 8.95
N SER A 385 24.08 -12.82 9.52
CA SER A 385 25.32 -12.94 8.76
C SER A 385 25.13 -14.05 7.74
N THR A 386 24.95 -13.68 6.48
CA THR A 386 24.93 -14.60 5.35
C THR A 386 26.19 -15.46 5.40
N PRO A 387 26.13 -16.79 5.26
CA PRO A 387 27.34 -17.57 5.10
C PRO A 387 28.08 -17.03 3.88
N THR A 388 29.29 -16.53 4.10
CA THR A 388 30.16 -16.04 3.04
C THR A 388 30.53 -17.22 2.15
N ASN A 389 29.75 -17.49 1.11
CA ASN A 389 30.28 -18.15 -0.05
C ASN A 389 31.37 -17.22 -0.61
N PRO A 390 32.63 -17.68 -0.77
CA PRO A 390 33.64 -16.85 -1.41
C PRO A 390 33.12 -16.46 -2.79
N ALA A 391 32.94 -15.15 -2.99
CA ALA A 391 32.42 -14.59 -4.22
C ALA A 391 33.23 -15.14 -5.40
N SER A 392 32.55 -15.84 -6.31
CA SER A 392 33.07 -16.01 -7.66
C SER A 392 33.03 -14.62 -8.30
N VAL A 393 34.21 -13.99 -8.40
CA VAL A 393 34.37 -12.73 -9.09
C VAL A 393 34.09 -12.96 -10.58
N ALA A 394 32.84 -12.75 -10.99
CA ALA A 394 32.54 -12.53 -12.39
C ALA A 394 33.09 -11.14 -12.78
N PRO A 395 33.91 -11.03 -13.84
CA PRO A 395 34.43 -9.73 -14.25
C PRO A 395 33.29 -8.80 -14.65
N THR A 396 33.25 -7.62 -14.05
CA THR A 396 32.31 -6.55 -14.39
C THR A 396 32.54 -6.09 -15.83
N MET A 397 31.65 -6.50 -16.74
CA MET A 397 31.57 -5.90 -18.06
C MET A 397 30.89 -4.53 -17.89
N HIS A 398 31.66 -3.44 -18.01
CA HIS A 398 31.09 -2.10 -18.02
C HIS A 398 30.10 -1.99 -19.19
N PRO A 399 28.84 -1.54 -18.98
CA PRO A 399 27.98 -1.21 -20.10
C PRO A 399 28.64 -0.07 -20.91
N PRO A 400 28.58 -0.12 -22.26
CA PRO A 400 29.15 0.93 -23.07
C PRO A 400 28.47 2.27 -22.74
N ALA A 401 29.28 3.29 -22.47
CA ALA A 401 28.79 4.62 -22.13
C ALA A 401 27.81 5.12 -23.21
N ASP A 402 26.60 5.49 -22.78
CA ASP A 402 25.55 5.96 -23.67
C ASP A 402 25.93 7.34 -24.25
N SER A 403 26.19 7.37 -25.56
CA SER A 403 26.65 8.57 -26.29
C SER A 403 25.51 9.35 -26.93
N ALA A 404 24.26 8.92 -26.73
CA ALA A 404 23.06 9.61 -27.22
C ALA A 404 22.98 11.09 -26.79
N PRO A 405 23.14 11.47 -25.50
CA PRO A 405 23.04 12.87 -25.11
C PRO A 405 24.16 13.75 -25.67
N ARG A 406 25.38 13.21 -25.82
CA ARG A 406 26.52 13.91 -26.43
C ARG A 406 26.30 14.18 -27.93
N ARG A 407 25.74 13.21 -28.66
CA ARG A 407 25.45 13.38 -30.10
C ARG A 407 24.38 14.43 -30.36
N VAL A 408 23.35 14.50 -29.52
CA VAL A 408 22.29 15.53 -29.62
C VAL A 408 22.84 16.93 -29.33
N ALA A 409 23.69 17.08 -28.30
CA ALA A 409 24.29 18.36 -27.93
C ALA A 409 25.23 18.91 -29.02
N PHE A 410 26.12 18.08 -29.58
CA PHE A 410 27.05 18.53 -30.62
C PHE A 410 26.40 18.68 -32.00
N GLY A 411 25.40 17.85 -32.32
CA GLY A 411 24.63 17.96 -33.57
C GLY A 411 23.81 19.26 -33.66
N GLY A 412 23.13 19.64 -32.56
CA GLY A 412 22.37 20.89 -32.50
C GLY A 412 23.25 22.14 -32.66
N ALA A 413 24.41 22.16 -32.01
CA ALA A 413 25.34 23.28 -32.11
C ALA A 413 25.91 23.47 -33.53
N ALA A 414 26.23 22.38 -34.23
CA ALA A 414 26.74 22.44 -35.60
C ALA A 414 25.70 22.99 -36.60
N VAL A 415 24.42 22.63 -36.44
CA VAL A 415 23.32 23.14 -37.27
C VAL A 415 23.11 24.64 -37.06
N CYS A 416 23.17 25.11 -35.81
CA CYS A 416 23.06 26.54 -35.50
C CYS A 416 24.22 27.35 -36.13
N VAL A 417 25.46 26.85 -36.03
CA VAL A 417 26.62 27.51 -36.65
C VAL A 417 26.48 27.56 -38.18
N ALA A 418 26.09 26.46 -38.81
CA ALA A 418 25.88 26.42 -40.27
C ALA A 418 24.83 27.44 -40.74
N LEU A 419 23.71 27.56 -40.02
CA LEU A 419 22.65 28.53 -40.34
C LEU A 419 23.10 29.99 -40.17
N THR A 420 23.92 30.28 -39.15
CA THR A 420 24.48 31.64 -38.96
C THR A 420 25.49 32.04 -40.04
N VAL A 421 26.32 31.10 -40.50
CA VAL A 421 27.27 31.34 -41.58
C VAL A 421 26.53 31.54 -42.91
N LEU A 422 25.51 30.72 -43.19
CA LEU A 422 24.72 30.82 -44.43
C LEU A 422 23.99 32.17 -44.53
N THR A 423 23.42 32.64 -43.41
CA THR A 423 22.77 33.95 -43.35
C THR A 423 23.75 35.10 -43.50
N ALA A 424 24.94 35.03 -42.89
CA ALA A 424 25.99 36.03 -43.06
C ALA A 424 26.49 36.12 -44.52
N VAL A 425 26.68 34.99 -45.19
CA VAL A 425 27.11 34.94 -46.60
C VAL A 425 26.04 35.52 -47.52
N MET A 426 24.76 35.20 -47.31
CA MET A 426 23.66 35.78 -48.09
C MET A 426 23.56 37.30 -47.92
N LEU A 427 23.78 37.82 -46.71
CA LEU A 427 23.79 39.26 -46.43
C LEU A 427 25.00 39.96 -47.08
N ALA A 428 26.17 39.33 -47.08
CA ALA A 428 27.37 39.84 -47.76
C ALA A 428 27.21 39.87 -49.29
N ALA A 429 26.71 38.78 -49.89
CA ALA A 429 26.45 38.71 -51.33
C ALA A 429 25.44 39.76 -51.80
N LYS A 430 24.42 40.06 -50.98
CA LYS A 430 23.42 41.11 -51.25
C LYS A 430 24.01 42.52 -51.15
N ARG A 431 25.03 42.74 -50.30
CA ARG A 431 25.77 44.01 -50.22
C ARG A 431 26.73 44.22 -51.40
N LEU A 432 27.41 43.16 -51.87
CA LEU A 432 28.29 43.27 -53.06
C LEU A 432 27.49 43.55 -54.34
N ARG A 433 26.33 42.91 -54.54
CA ARG A 433 25.46 43.19 -55.69
C ARG A 433 24.91 44.62 -55.73
N ARG A 434 24.84 45.32 -54.60
CA ARG A 434 24.42 46.73 -54.54
C ARG A 434 25.54 47.73 -54.83
N ARG A 435 26.81 47.30 -54.86
CA ARG A 435 27.97 48.16 -55.13
C ARG A 435 28.48 48.10 -56.57
N GLY A 436 27.92 47.22 -57.42
CA GLY A 436 28.38 46.98 -58.80
C GLY A 436 27.72 47.79 -59.91
N CYS A 437 26.81 48.72 -59.61
CA CYS A 437 26.20 49.60 -60.62
C CYS A 437 26.39 51.06 -60.23
N GLY A 438 27.48 51.67 -60.69
CA GLY A 438 27.70 53.11 -60.54
C GLY A 438 29.00 53.57 -61.22
N GLY A 439 28.85 54.25 -62.35
CA GLY A 439 29.85 55.20 -62.86
C GLY A 439 30.69 54.73 -64.05
N GLY A 440 30.24 55.09 -65.26
CA GLY A 440 31.05 55.08 -66.48
C GLY A 440 30.62 56.25 -67.36
N GLU A 441 31.16 57.43 -67.05
CA GLU A 441 31.05 58.68 -67.81
C GLU A 441 31.59 58.51 -69.24
N TYR A 442 30.84 58.97 -70.24
CA TYR A 442 31.26 59.03 -71.64
C TYR A 442 31.69 60.46 -71.97
N VAL A 443 32.97 60.64 -72.31
CA VAL A 443 33.59 61.90 -72.75
C VAL A 443 33.47 61.99 -74.28
N PRO A 444 33.05 63.13 -74.87
CA PRO A 444 33.03 63.30 -76.32
C PRO A 444 34.36 63.91 -76.81
N HIS A 445 34.90 63.39 -77.91
CA HIS A 445 35.87 64.09 -78.74
C HIS A 445 35.50 63.95 -80.21
N ASN A 446 35.33 65.13 -80.83
CA ASN A 446 35.33 65.53 -82.25
C ASN A 446 34.42 64.82 -83.25
#